data_AF-A0A558NHY4-F1
#
_entry.id   AF-A0A558NHY4-F1
#
_cell.length_a   1.000
_cell.length_b   1.000
_cell.length_c   1.000
_cell.angle_alpha   90.00
_cell.angle_beta   90.00
_cell.angle_gamma   90.00
#
_symmetry.space_group_name_H-M   'P 1'
#
loop_
_entity.id
_entity.type
_entity.pdbx_description
1 polymer ?
#
loop_
_entity_poly.entity_id
_entity_poly.type
_entity_poly.pdbx_seq_one_letter_code
_entity_poly.pdbx_strand_id
1 'polypeptide(L)'
;MNQQYPANSAVTTPVVGPDDEINLTDLFRNIWRQRGLVIGVALFVGLAVVAFHFSKASFSVSQQVEYPIALTFLSDGKYPNGTVFSPRDVIAPAVINALAAQGKISASADTLVNALNVSYSNSLYQASEDKLNALLANAKTPQEIRAAADTALTELHDKSHGFLTLSLNLQRSGLTATQGAEVLADVVDTWAQLSIERGLTNVDIDRPLVAFSTAEGMNLIDVYDGATTYLEALRSAVGKLSKMPGSGSMVVDGRTLDDVRRQLVMLEGSDIGPLREFAYSNSSELAAKDPAIMVRLFSRQRLLRLEHERLTKLVASYDSALNQLSSTSTQDLNKTAGSNESSGAQFDQSFLDSLLVLGNKLGGVEMRQDLFKRRTAATEELLELEKEIAILAGSDDKTYGNLDSQSILKAALEGVETNLNTIQQQLDHFIGAYREQTLQSGGQLFVADAAPVVRGGSFQMGRKMGLHLALGIILGGMLGVMLALIRAAMLSSRVKG
;
A
#
# COMPACT_ATOMS: atom_id res chain seq x y z
N MET A 1 30.34 87.90 104.07
CA MET A 1 31.69 87.57 103.58
C MET A 1 31.56 86.79 102.28
N ASN A 2 32.40 87.14 101.31
CA ASN A 2 32.39 86.91 99.85
C ASN A 2 32.01 85.52 99.27
N GLN A 3 31.38 85.59 98.07
CA GLN A 3 31.57 84.84 96.79
C GLN A 3 31.41 83.29 96.83
N GLN A 4 30.87 82.56 95.83
CA GLN A 4 30.77 82.70 94.37
C GLN A 4 29.82 81.58 93.84
N TYR A 5 29.04 81.81 92.77
CA TYR A 5 28.37 80.77 91.94
C TYR A 5 29.36 80.18 90.90
N PRO A 6 29.19 78.95 90.38
CA PRO A 6 28.43 78.71 89.12
C PRO A 6 27.72 77.31 89.03
N ALA A 7 26.52 77.17 88.41
CA ALA A 7 26.15 76.92 87.00
C ALA A 7 25.97 75.43 86.57
N ASN A 8 24.74 75.13 86.13
CA ASN A 8 24.22 74.19 85.11
C ASN A 8 24.83 72.78 84.89
N SER A 9 23.95 71.78 84.76
CA SER A 9 23.73 71.03 83.49
C SER A 9 22.56 70.03 83.59
N ALA A 10 21.61 70.16 82.66
CA ALA A 10 20.56 69.17 82.40
C ALA A 10 21.16 67.93 81.71
N VAL A 11 20.78 66.74 82.16
CA VAL A 11 21.12 65.47 81.51
C VAL A 11 19.91 64.99 80.73
N THR A 12 19.96 65.16 79.41
CA THR A 12 19.12 64.46 78.45
C THR A 12 19.67 63.04 78.28
N THR A 13 18.95 62.04 78.76
CA THR A 13 19.19 60.64 78.37
C THR A 13 18.60 60.40 76.99
N PRO A 14 19.38 59.95 75.99
CA PRO A 14 18.81 59.45 74.74
C PRO A 14 18.18 58.08 75.00
N VAL A 15 16.89 57.94 74.68
CA VAL A 15 16.24 56.64 74.51
C VAL A 15 16.73 56.08 73.17
N VAL A 16 17.66 55.15 73.22
CA VAL A 16 18.07 54.33 72.08
C VAL A 16 16.96 53.31 71.85
N GLY A 17 16.28 53.40 70.71
CA GLY A 17 15.38 52.35 70.23
C GLY A 17 16.17 51.07 69.91
N PRO A 18 15.53 49.89 69.93
CA PRO A 18 16.24 48.65 69.62
C PRO A 18 16.75 48.69 68.18
N ASP A 19 18.05 48.48 68.01
CA ASP A 19 18.71 48.21 66.72
C ASP A 19 18.11 46.92 66.14
N ASP A 20 17.11 47.06 65.28
CA ASP A 20 16.51 45.96 64.53
C ASP A 20 17.19 45.84 63.16
N GLU A 21 18.52 45.70 63.16
CA GLU A 21 19.27 45.35 61.96
C GLU A 21 19.25 43.82 61.79
N ILE A 22 18.57 43.34 60.75
CA ILE A 22 18.57 41.92 60.35
C ILE A 22 20.00 41.54 59.91
N ASN A 23 20.78 40.99 60.83
CA ASN A 23 22.12 40.49 60.54
C ASN A 23 22.05 39.23 59.66
N LEU A 24 22.30 39.39 58.35
CA LEU A 24 22.33 38.30 57.36
C LEU A 24 23.36 37.21 57.71
N THR A 25 24.43 37.59 58.39
CA THR A 25 25.48 36.71 58.92
C THR A 25 24.95 35.77 60.00
N ASP A 26 24.11 36.26 60.92
CA ASP A 26 23.49 35.45 61.97
C ASP A 26 22.39 34.54 61.42
N LEU A 27 21.63 35.04 60.44
CA LEU A 27 20.68 34.24 59.67
C LEU A 27 21.38 33.05 59.00
N PHE A 28 22.47 33.32 58.29
CA PHE A 28 23.26 32.29 57.60
C PHE A 28 23.86 31.28 58.58
N ARG A 29 24.43 31.76 59.70
CA ARG A 29 24.99 30.89 60.75
C ARG A 29 23.92 29.98 61.38
N ASN A 30 22.69 30.49 61.58
CA ASN A 30 21.57 29.71 62.09
C ASN A 30 21.06 28.65 61.10
N ILE A 31 21.00 28.97 59.80
CA ILE A 31 20.68 27.99 58.74
C ILE A 31 21.79 26.93 58.66
N TRP A 32 23.05 27.35 58.71
CA TRP A 32 24.21 26.45 58.62
C TRP A 32 24.30 25.45 59.78
N ARG A 33 23.95 25.89 61.00
CA ARG A 33 23.83 25.00 62.17
C ARG A 33 22.75 23.94 61.99
N GLN A 34 21.78 24.17 61.11
CA GLN A 34 20.66 23.29 60.80
C GLN A 34 20.81 22.60 59.43
N ARG A 35 22.03 22.56 58.86
CA ARG A 35 22.29 21.93 57.55
C ARG A 35 21.76 20.50 57.41
N GLY A 36 21.77 19.73 58.48
CA GLY A 36 21.18 18.38 58.50
C GLY A 36 19.66 18.36 58.26
N LEU A 37 18.95 19.39 58.75
CA LEU A 37 17.50 19.55 58.52
C LEU A 37 17.22 19.95 57.07
N VAL A 38 17.99 20.91 56.53
CA VAL A 38 17.84 21.36 55.14
C VAL A 38 18.12 20.21 54.16
N ILE A 39 19.22 19.49 54.36
CA ILE A 39 19.59 18.33 53.54
C ILE A 39 18.57 17.19 53.72
N GLY A 40 18.10 16.96 54.95
CA GLY A 40 17.09 15.93 55.23
C GLY A 40 15.76 16.18 54.51
N VAL A 41 15.26 17.41 54.50
CA VAL A 41 14.03 17.78 53.78
C VAL A 41 14.22 17.70 52.26
N ALA A 42 15.37 18.17 51.74
CA ALA A 42 15.68 18.07 50.32
C ALA A 42 15.75 16.62 49.83
N LEU A 43 16.39 15.74 50.60
CA LEU A 43 16.45 14.30 50.32
C LEU A 43 15.07 13.64 50.43
N PHE A 44 14.27 14.00 51.43
CA PHE A 44 12.91 13.46 51.59
C PHE A 44 12.01 13.80 50.40
N VAL A 45 12.02 15.06 49.94
CA VAL A 45 11.25 15.48 48.76
C VAL A 45 11.79 14.80 47.50
N GLY A 46 13.11 14.71 47.33
CA GLY A 46 13.73 13.98 46.22
C GLY A 46 13.30 12.50 46.20
N LEU A 47 13.30 11.83 47.35
CA LEU A 47 12.87 10.45 47.50
C LEU A 47 11.37 10.29 47.19
N ALA A 48 10.53 11.24 47.61
CA ALA A 48 9.10 11.24 47.30
C ALA A 48 8.83 11.36 45.79
N VAL A 49 9.60 12.19 45.08
CA VAL A 49 9.52 12.30 43.60
C VAL A 49 9.95 10.99 42.94
N VAL A 50 11.04 10.38 43.40
CA VAL A 50 11.49 9.06 42.89
C VAL A 50 10.43 7.99 43.16
N ALA A 51 9.88 7.93 44.38
CA ALA A 51 8.84 6.98 44.75
C ALA A 51 7.55 7.17 43.94
N PHE A 52 7.15 8.42 43.65
CA PHE A 52 6.01 8.73 42.79
C PHE A 52 6.22 8.24 41.35
N HIS A 53 7.40 8.49 40.77
CA HIS A 53 7.74 8.00 39.43
C HIS A 53 7.86 6.47 39.39
N PHE A 54 8.43 5.86 40.43
CA PHE A 54 8.54 4.41 40.56
C PHE A 54 7.17 3.73 40.72
N SER A 55 6.26 4.34 41.49
CA SER A 55 4.86 3.91 41.60
C SER A 55 4.15 3.99 40.24
N LYS A 56 4.25 5.12 39.52
CA LYS A 56 3.71 5.24 38.16
C LYS A 56 4.26 4.20 37.19
N ALA A 57 5.55 3.87 37.31
CA ALA A 57 6.18 2.85 36.47
C ALA A 57 5.70 1.43 36.84
N SER A 58 5.56 1.13 38.14
CA SER A 58 5.16 -0.18 38.66
C SER A 58 3.68 -0.48 38.46
N PHE A 59 2.83 0.54 38.36
CA PHE A 59 1.38 0.42 38.11
C PHE A 59 0.98 0.82 36.68
N SER A 60 1.94 0.93 35.75
CA SER A 60 1.61 1.16 34.34
C SER A 60 1.05 -0.12 33.73
N VAL A 61 -0.28 -0.25 33.76
CA VAL A 61 -1.00 -1.38 33.16
C VAL A 61 -0.84 -1.32 31.65
N SER A 62 -0.46 -2.43 31.02
CA SER A 62 -0.46 -2.56 29.57
C SER A 62 -1.84 -2.29 29.01
N GLN A 63 -1.94 -1.36 28.06
CA GLN A 63 -3.24 -0.90 27.56
C GLN A 63 -3.64 -1.60 26.27
N GLN A 64 -2.66 -2.08 25.48
CA GLN A 64 -2.94 -2.77 24.23
C GLN A 64 -1.89 -3.83 23.88
N VAL A 65 -2.29 -4.78 23.06
CA VAL A 65 -1.39 -5.68 22.34
C VAL A 65 -1.51 -5.36 20.85
N GLU A 66 -0.38 -5.35 20.14
CA GLU A 66 -0.32 -5.14 18.70
C GLU A 66 0.29 -6.35 18.01
N TYR A 67 -0.24 -6.72 16.86
CA TYR A 67 0.30 -7.80 16.04
C TYR A 67 0.47 -7.32 14.60
N PRO A 68 1.70 -6.95 14.19
CA PRO A 68 2.00 -6.57 12.82
C PRO A 68 2.17 -7.82 11.94
N ILE A 69 1.53 -7.82 10.78
CA ILE A 69 1.62 -8.88 9.78
C ILE A 69 1.86 -8.27 8.38
N ALA A 70 2.67 -8.94 7.57
CA ALA A 70 2.85 -8.61 6.16
C ALA A 70 1.89 -9.46 5.31
N LEU A 71 1.16 -8.85 4.39
CA LEU A 71 0.29 -9.55 3.45
C LEU A 71 1.12 -10.01 2.24
N THR A 72 1.05 -11.29 1.90
CA THR A 72 1.90 -11.88 0.85
C THR A 72 1.29 -11.80 -0.55
N PHE A 73 -0.01 -11.54 -0.64
CA PHE A 73 -0.80 -11.65 -1.86
C PHE A 73 -1.17 -10.29 -2.46
N LEU A 74 -0.87 -9.19 -1.77
CA LEU A 74 -1.36 -7.88 -2.16
C LEU A 74 -0.71 -7.39 -3.45
N SER A 75 -1.50 -7.42 -4.53
CA SER A 75 -1.29 -6.65 -5.74
C SER A 75 -2.47 -5.70 -5.90
N ASP A 76 -2.23 -4.39 -5.90
CA ASP A 76 -3.25 -3.34 -6.05
C ASP A 76 -4.45 -3.44 -5.07
N GLY A 77 -4.23 -3.89 -3.83
CA GLY A 77 -5.29 -3.91 -2.82
C GLY A 77 -6.31 -5.05 -3.00
N LYS A 78 -5.95 -6.16 -3.65
CA LYS A 78 -6.86 -7.28 -3.95
C LYS A 78 -6.36 -8.63 -3.45
N TYR A 79 -7.29 -9.52 -3.14
CA TYR A 79 -7.05 -10.95 -2.98
C TYR A 79 -6.60 -11.59 -4.31
N PRO A 80 -5.97 -12.78 -4.30
CA PRO A 80 -5.56 -13.49 -5.52
C PRO A 80 -6.68 -13.70 -6.54
N ASN A 81 -7.93 -13.89 -6.09
CA ASN A 81 -9.08 -14.04 -6.98
C ASN A 81 -9.57 -12.70 -7.58
N GLY A 82 -8.93 -11.57 -7.27
CA GLY A 82 -9.29 -10.24 -7.75
C GLY A 82 -10.33 -9.49 -6.90
N THR A 83 -10.88 -10.11 -5.86
CA THR A 83 -11.77 -9.44 -4.90
C THR A 83 -11.00 -8.35 -4.16
N VAL A 84 -11.61 -7.19 -3.94
CA VAL A 84 -10.98 -6.09 -3.19
C VAL A 84 -10.73 -6.52 -1.74
N PHE A 85 -9.50 -6.36 -1.29
CA PHE A 85 -9.09 -6.62 0.08
C PHE A 85 -9.44 -5.42 0.98
N SER A 86 -10.00 -5.70 2.16
CA SER A 86 -10.17 -4.70 3.22
C SER A 86 -9.53 -5.19 4.51
N PRO A 87 -8.83 -4.32 5.28
CA PRO A 87 -8.34 -4.68 6.61
C PRO A 87 -9.45 -5.25 7.51
N ARG A 88 -10.69 -4.74 7.35
CA ARG A 88 -11.86 -5.19 8.10
C ARG A 88 -12.23 -6.66 7.87
N ASP A 89 -11.77 -7.25 6.77
CA ASP A 89 -12.01 -8.67 6.49
C ASP A 89 -11.37 -9.56 7.57
N VAL A 90 -10.23 -9.13 8.13
CA VAL A 90 -9.49 -9.85 9.17
C VAL A 90 -10.28 -9.95 10.49
N ILE A 91 -11.09 -8.94 10.80
CA ILE A 91 -11.91 -8.88 12.01
C ILE A 91 -13.41 -9.01 11.70
N ALA A 92 -13.75 -9.56 10.53
CA ALA A 92 -15.14 -9.71 10.12
C ALA A 92 -15.93 -10.59 11.11
N PRO A 93 -17.25 -10.37 11.27
CA PRO A 93 -18.07 -11.14 12.22
C PRO A 93 -17.93 -12.67 12.07
N ALA A 94 -17.76 -13.16 10.84
CA ALA A 94 -17.54 -14.58 10.59
C ALA A 94 -16.24 -15.11 11.21
N VAL A 95 -15.17 -14.32 11.20
CA VAL A 95 -13.87 -14.69 11.83
C VAL A 95 -14.04 -14.77 13.34
N ILE A 96 -14.61 -13.73 13.95
CA ILE A 96 -14.80 -13.67 15.40
C ILE A 96 -15.75 -14.77 15.88
N ASN A 97 -16.83 -15.05 15.14
CA ASN A 97 -17.77 -16.11 15.48
C ASN A 97 -17.15 -17.50 15.34
N ALA A 98 -16.36 -17.75 14.29
CA ALA A 98 -15.64 -19.01 14.13
C ALA A 98 -14.66 -19.23 15.28
N LEU A 99 -13.95 -18.18 15.69
CA LEU A 99 -13.02 -18.24 16.80
C LEU A 99 -13.71 -18.47 18.15
N ALA A 100 -14.86 -17.83 18.39
CA ALA A 100 -15.69 -18.09 19.57
C ALA A 100 -16.21 -19.54 19.60
N ALA A 101 -16.61 -20.10 18.45
CA ALA A 101 -17.08 -21.47 18.35
C ALA A 101 -16.00 -22.53 18.64
N GLN A 102 -14.72 -22.20 18.40
CA GLN A 102 -13.59 -23.07 18.73
C GLN A 102 -13.30 -23.13 20.24
N GLY A 103 -13.95 -22.31 21.07
CA GLY A 103 -13.76 -22.30 22.52
C GLY A 103 -12.39 -21.80 22.98
N LYS A 104 -11.59 -21.22 22.06
CA LYS A 104 -10.25 -20.71 22.33
C LYS A 104 -10.22 -19.40 23.10
N ILE A 105 -11.36 -18.70 23.21
CA ILE A 105 -11.45 -17.38 23.86
C ILE A 105 -12.55 -17.36 24.93
N SER A 106 -12.21 -16.85 26.12
CA SER A 106 -13.15 -16.68 27.23
C SER A 106 -14.00 -15.40 27.14
N ALA A 107 -13.57 -14.42 26.33
CA ALA A 107 -14.31 -13.19 26.05
C ALA A 107 -15.43 -13.41 25.02
N SER A 108 -16.56 -12.70 25.18
CA SER A 108 -17.68 -12.77 24.23
C SER A 108 -17.30 -12.17 22.87
N ALA A 109 -17.97 -12.63 21.79
CA ALA A 109 -17.77 -12.09 20.45
C ALA A 109 -17.98 -10.56 20.40
N ASP A 110 -19.04 -10.06 21.04
CA ASP A 110 -19.32 -8.62 21.11
C ASP A 110 -18.23 -7.84 21.85
N THR A 111 -17.65 -8.42 22.90
CA THR A 111 -16.52 -7.83 23.62
C THR A 111 -15.30 -7.69 22.70
N LEU A 112 -14.99 -8.75 21.93
CA LEU A 112 -13.85 -8.77 21.02
C LEU A 112 -14.02 -7.77 19.87
N VAL A 113 -15.19 -7.71 19.26
CA VAL A 113 -15.48 -6.77 18.15
C VAL A 113 -15.25 -5.32 18.57
N ASN A 114 -15.60 -4.96 19.82
CA ASN A 114 -15.42 -3.59 20.33
C ASN A 114 -14.00 -3.30 20.86
N ALA A 115 -13.20 -4.33 21.09
CA ALA A 115 -11.84 -4.22 21.60
C ALA A 115 -10.76 -4.34 20.50
N LEU A 116 -11.10 -4.94 19.36
CA LEU A 116 -10.21 -5.13 18.21
C LEU A 116 -10.25 -3.93 17.27
N ASN A 117 -9.09 -3.60 16.72
CA ASN A 117 -8.94 -2.66 15.62
C ASN A 117 -7.91 -3.21 14.64
N VAL A 118 -8.04 -2.83 13.36
CA VAL A 118 -7.09 -3.21 12.32
C VAL A 118 -6.90 -2.05 11.35
N SER A 119 -5.65 -1.78 11.00
CA SER A 119 -5.28 -0.69 10.11
C SER A 119 -4.13 -1.09 9.19
N TYR A 120 -4.13 -0.53 7.98
CA TYR A 120 -2.92 -0.46 7.16
C TYR A 120 -1.88 0.32 7.94
N SER A 121 -0.89 -0.39 8.44
CA SER A 121 0.13 0.16 9.30
C SER A 121 1.19 -0.88 9.52
N ASN A 122 2.44 -0.42 9.59
CA ASN A 122 3.54 -1.24 10.01
C ASN A 122 4.22 -0.58 11.21
N SER A 123 4.01 -1.17 12.38
CA SER A 123 4.66 -0.73 13.62
C SER A 123 6.20 -0.71 13.53
N LEU A 124 6.81 -1.45 12.59
CA LEU A 124 8.25 -1.47 12.30
C LEU A 124 8.75 -0.19 11.62
N TYR A 125 7.90 0.46 10.80
CA TYR A 125 8.26 1.69 10.10
C TYR A 125 7.95 2.97 10.87
N GLN A 126 7.26 2.85 12.00
CA GLN A 126 6.81 3.99 12.78
C GLN A 126 7.96 4.92 13.21
N ALA A 127 9.12 4.37 13.57
CA ALA A 127 10.30 5.18 13.90
C ALA A 127 10.84 5.96 12.68
N SER A 128 10.74 5.37 11.49
CA SER A 128 11.13 6.02 10.23
C SER A 128 10.12 7.11 9.85
N GLU A 129 8.82 6.82 9.96
CA GLU A 129 7.74 7.81 9.77
C GLU A 129 7.90 9.00 10.72
N ASP A 130 8.10 8.75 12.02
CA ASP A 130 8.31 9.80 13.02
C ASP A 130 9.51 10.69 12.66
N LYS A 131 10.60 10.08 12.20
CA LYS A 131 11.81 10.80 11.79
C LYS A 131 11.55 11.65 10.55
N LEU A 132 10.86 11.13 9.55
CA LEU A 132 10.50 11.85 8.33
C LEU A 132 9.55 13.02 8.66
N ASN A 133 8.51 12.77 9.45
CA ASN A 133 7.59 13.79 9.93
C ASN A 133 8.30 14.90 10.73
N ALA A 134 9.27 14.55 11.56
CA ALA A 134 10.08 15.54 12.28
C ALA A 134 10.94 16.41 11.33
N LEU A 135 11.47 15.85 10.25
CA LEU A 135 12.17 16.61 9.22
C LEU A 135 11.22 17.55 8.47
N LEU A 136 10.01 17.10 8.14
CA LEU A 136 8.99 17.90 7.46
C LEU A 136 8.47 19.05 8.34
N ALA A 137 8.24 18.79 9.64
CA ALA A 137 7.75 19.78 10.60
C ALA A 137 8.80 20.84 11.00
N ASN A 138 10.09 20.55 10.82
CA ASN A 138 11.15 21.48 11.16
C ASN A 138 11.30 22.56 10.07
N ALA A 139 10.97 23.80 10.43
CA ALA A 139 11.06 24.96 9.55
C ALA A 139 12.50 25.23 9.04
N LYS A 140 13.53 24.73 9.72
CA LYS A 140 14.95 24.88 9.34
C LYS A 140 15.45 23.80 8.38
N THR A 141 14.64 22.79 8.07
CA THR A 141 15.00 21.75 7.12
C THR A 141 15.15 22.34 5.70
N PRO A 142 16.28 22.14 5.01
CA PRO A 142 16.47 22.58 3.63
C PRO A 142 15.38 22.06 2.70
N GLN A 143 14.99 22.84 1.69
CA GLN A 143 13.88 22.50 0.79
C GLN A 143 14.10 21.19 0.03
N GLU A 144 15.33 20.91 -0.41
CA GLU A 144 15.68 19.65 -1.08
C GLU A 144 15.49 18.44 -0.16
N ILE A 145 15.89 18.56 1.12
CA ILE A 145 15.70 17.50 2.12
C ILE A 145 14.21 17.34 2.45
N ARG A 146 13.45 18.42 2.47
CA ARG A 146 12.00 18.37 2.69
C ARG A 146 11.29 17.64 1.54
N ALA A 147 11.65 17.94 0.29
CA ALA A 147 11.12 17.22 -0.87
C ALA A 147 11.47 15.74 -0.84
N ALA A 148 12.74 15.39 -0.56
CA ALA A 148 13.17 14.00 -0.44
C ALA A 148 12.47 13.25 0.73
N ALA A 149 12.26 13.93 1.87
CA ALA A 149 11.54 13.36 3.00
C ALA A 149 10.05 13.12 2.69
N ASP A 150 9.42 14.01 1.90
CA ASP A 150 8.04 13.88 1.45
C ASP A 150 7.87 12.71 0.48
N THR A 151 8.78 12.58 -0.49
CA THR A 151 8.83 11.41 -1.40
C THR A 151 9.04 10.12 -0.61
N ALA A 152 10.02 10.07 0.29
CA ALA A 152 10.29 8.89 1.10
C ALA A 152 9.11 8.52 2.01
N LEU A 153 8.39 9.50 2.56
CA LEU A 153 7.19 9.27 3.36
C LEU A 153 6.05 8.71 2.50
N THR A 154 5.87 9.23 1.28
CA THR A 154 4.89 8.72 0.32
C THR A 154 5.20 7.28 -0.07
N GLU A 155 6.44 6.97 -0.44
CA GLU A 155 6.86 5.59 -0.76
C GLU A 155 6.70 4.64 0.43
N LEU A 156 6.94 5.14 1.64
CA LEU A 156 6.77 4.36 2.87
C LEU A 156 5.29 4.04 3.11
N HIS A 157 4.40 5.01 2.91
CA HIS A 157 2.95 4.79 2.98
C HIS A 157 2.46 3.84 1.87
N ASP A 158 2.95 3.98 0.65
CA ASP A 158 2.60 3.08 -0.46
C ASP A 158 2.99 1.64 -0.15
N LYS A 159 4.19 1.44 0.41
CA LYS A 159 4.64 0.13 0.90
C LYS A 159 3.88 -0.33 2.14
N SER A 160 3.40 0.59 2.98
CA SER A 160 2.64 0.25 4.20
C SER A 160 1.33 -0.48 3.92
N HIS A 161 0.77 -0.34 2.70
CA HIS A 161 -0.43 -1.07 2.30
C HIS A 161 -0.22 -2.59 2.27
N GLY A 162 1.03 -3.06 2.09
CA GLY A 162 1.40 -4.46 2.23
C GLY A 162 1.37 -4.99 3.67
N PHE A 163 1.08 -4.14 4.67
CA PHE A 163 1.16 -4.50 6.08
C PHE A 163 -0.13 -4.15 6.81
N LEU A 164 -0.48 -4.98 7.79
CA LEU A 164 -1.56 -4.71 8.74
C LEU A 164 -1.02 -4.76 10.16
N THR A 165 -1.54 -3.89 11.01
CA THR A 165 -1.39 -4.05 12.45
C THR A 165 -2.76 -4.29 13.05
N LEU A 166 -2.93 -5.44 13.68
CA LEU A 166 -4.07 -5.71 14.54
C LEU A 166 -3.76 -5.19 15.92
N SER A 167 -4.71 -4.52 16.57
CA SER A 167 -4.56 -4.09 17.95
C SER A 167 -5.75 -4.52 18.80
N LEU A 168 -5.45 -4.93 20.03
CA LEU A 168 -6.44 -5.34 21.02
C LEU A 168 -6.31 -4.46 22.26
N ASN A 169 -7.39 -3.77 22.63
CA ASN A 169 -7.45 -3.02 23.87
C ASN A 169 -7.72 -3.96 25.06
N LEU A 170 -6.73 -4.11 25.95
CA LEU A 170 -6.77 -5.05 27.07
C LEU A 170 -7.81 -4.66 28.14
N GLN A 171 -8.06 -3.36 28.32
CA GLN A 171 -9.05 -2.88 29.30
C GLN A 171 -10.48 -3.17 28.85
N ARG A 172 -10.76 -3.03 27.55
CA ARG A 172 -12.08 -3.32 26.98
C ARG A 172 -12.33 -4.81 26.82
N SER A 173 -11.28 -5.58 26.54
CA SER A 173 -11.41 -7.03 26.35
C SER A 173 -11.49 -7.81 27.67
N GLY A 174 -10.94 -7.27 28.75
CA GLY A 174 -10.80 -7.97 30.03
C GLY A 174 -9.73 -9.07 29.99
N LEU A 175 -8.90 -9.12 28.94
CA LEU A 175 -7.87 -10.13 28.73
C LEU A 175 -6.53 -9.67 29.31
N THR A 176 -5.70 -10.65 29.71
CA THR A 176 -4.29 -10.41 30.00
C THR A 176 -3.50 -10.19 28.71
N ALA A 177 -2.27 -9.65 28.83
CA ALA A 177 -1.41 -9.44 27.66
C ALA A 177 -1.08 -10.74 26.90
N THR A 178 -0.84 -11.84 27.62
CA THR A 178 -0.58 -13.16 27.01
C THR A 178 -1.81 -13.68 26.26
N GLN A 179 -2.98 -13.64 26.91
CA GLN A 179 -4.24 -14.01 26.26
C GLN A 179 -4.53 -13.11 25.05
N GLY A 180 -4.25 -11.81 25.15
CA GLY A 180 -4.42 -10.87 24.06
C GLY A 180 -3.54 -11.18 22.86
N ALA A 181 -2.29 -11.58 23.09
CA ALA A 181 -1.36 -12.02 22.04
C ALA A 181 -1.86 -13.29 21.34
N GLU A 182 -2.30 -14.29 22.12
CA GLU A 182 -2.88 -15.53 21.59
C GLU A 182 -4.13 -15.24 20.74
N VAL A 183 -5.04 -14.40 21.26
CA VAL A 183 -6.24 -13.97 20.53
C VAL A 183 -5.90 -13.30 19.20
N LEU A 184 -4.92 -12.39 19.18
CA LEU A 184 -4.53 -11.73 17.92
C LEU A 184 -3.96 -12.73 16.91
N ALA A 185 -3.16 -13.71 17.33
CA ALA A 185 -2.65 -14.76 16.45
C ALA A 185 -3.80 -15.62 15.90
N ASP A 186 -4.68 -16.12 16.78
CA ASP A 186 -5.81 -16.96 16.39
C ASP A 186 -6.80 -16.23 15.46
N VAL A 187 -7.01 -14.91 15.63
CA VAL A 187 -7.84 -14.09 14.72
C VAL A 187 -7.27 -14.13 13.30
N VAL A 188 -5.96 -13.89 13.15
CA VAL A 188 -5.33 -13.86 11.82
C VAL A 188 -5.34 -15.25 11.19
N ASP A 189 -5.04 -16.30 11.96
CA ASP A 189 -5.08 -17.69 11.47
C ASP A 189 -6.50 -18.08 11.01
N THR A 190 -7.51 -17.73 11.81
CA THR A 190 -8.92 -18.01 11.48
C THR A 190 -9.36 -17.25 10.22
N TRP A 191 -8.97 -15.99 10.08
CA TRP A 191 -9.24 -15.22 8.87
C TRP A 191 -8.58 -15.85 7.64
N ALA A 192 -7.33 -16.28 7.76
CA ALA A 192 -6.61 -16.90 6.65
C ALA A 192 -7.31 -18.19 6.20
N GLN A 193 -7.68 -19.05 7.16
CA GLN A 193 -8.42 -20.29 6.89
C GLN A 193 -9.76 -20.01 6.20
N LEU A 194 -10.60 -19.12 6.76
CA LEU A 194 -11.91 -18.81 6.19
C LEU A 194 -11.80 -18.17 4.80
N SER A 195 -10.77 -17.38 4.55
CA SER A 195 -10.53 -16.76 3.24
C SER A 195 -10.18 -17.80 2.17
N ILE A 196 -9.39 -18.82 2.54
CA ILE A 196 -9.10 -19.97 1.67
C ILE A 196 -10.38 -20.78 1.41
N GLU A 197 -11.15 -21.10 2.46
CA GLU A 197 -12.40 -21.87 2.34
C GLU A 197 -13.44 -21.16 1.45
N ARG A 198 -13.47 -19.83 1.47
CA ARG A 198 -14.32 -19.00 0.61
C ARG A 198 -13.81 -18.88 -0.83
N GLY A 199 -12.63 -19.41 -1.13
CA GLY A 199 -12.01 -19.31 -2.44
C GLY A 199 -11.48 -17.91 -2.78
N LEU A 200 -11.15 -17.08 -1.77
CA LEU A 200 -10.50 -15.79 -2.02
C LEU A 200 -9.10 -15.94 -2.60
N THR A 201 -8.48 -17.09 -2.38
CA THR A 201 -7.20 -17.50 -2.98
C THR A 201 -7.36 -18.23 -4.32
N ASN A 202 -8.59 -18.63 -4.69
CA ASN A 202 -8.84 -19.36 -5.93
C ASN A 202 -8.76 -18.40 -7.10
N VAL A 203 -7.65 -18.44 -7.82
CA VAL A 203 -7.54 -17.61 -9.01
C VAL A 203 -8.41 -18.20 -10.11
N ASP A 204 -9.38 -17.41 -10.55
CA ASP A 204 -10.23 -17.74 -11.67
C ASP A 204 -9.63 -17.16 -12.94
N ILE A 205 -9.25 -18.04 -13.85
CA ILE A 205 -8.67 -17.68 -15.13
C ILE A 205 -9.64 -18.13 -16.20
N ASP A 206 -10.32 -17.15 -16.80
CA ASP A 206 -11.17 -17.38 -17.96
C ASP A 206 -10.38 -18.10 -19.04
N ARG A 207 -10.91 -19.24 -19.48
CA ARG A 207 -10.33 -20.08 -20.52
C ARG A 207 -11.40 -21.01 -21.09
N PRO A 208 -11.16 -21.61 -22.26
CA PRO A 208 -12.03 -22.66 -22.77
C PRO A 208 -12.02 -23.87 -21.83
N LEU A 209 -13.21 -24.30 -21.37
CA LEU A 209 -13.39 -25.51 -20.56
C LEU A 209 -13.91 -26.71 -21.38
N VAL A 210 -14.42 -26.43 -22.57
CA VAL A 210 -14.89 -27.44 -23.53
C VAL A 210 -13.79 -27.62 -24.56
N ALA A 211 -13.46 -28.87 -24.88
CA ALA A 211 -12.48 -29.19 -25.92
C ALA A 211 -12.90 -28.56 -27.26
N PHE A 212 -11.93 -28.05 -27.99
CA PHE A 212 -12.12 -27.69 -29.39
C PHE A 212 -12.50 -28.94 -30.17
N SER A 213 -13.54 -28.85 -31.00
CA SER A 213 -14.00 -29.98 -31.80
C SER A 213 -14.42 -29.53 -33.19
N THR A 214 -14.16 -30.39 -34.16
CA THR A 214 -14.59 -30.22 -35.54
C THR A 214 -15.73 -31.20 -35.84
N ALA A 215 -16.79 -30.72 -36.49
CA ALA A 215 -17.96 -31.52 -36.85
C ALA A 215 -18.09 -31.58 -38.38
N GLU A 216 -18.54 -32.73 -38.87
CA GLU A 216 -18.78 -32.92 -40.30
C GLU A 216 -19.82 -31.93 -40.81
N GLY A 217 -19.51 -31.30 -41.96
CA GLY A 217 -20.37 -30.31 -42.59
C GLY A 217 -20.19 -28.88 -42.08
N MET A 218 -19.35 -28.65 -41.06
CA MET A 218 -18.96 -27.27 -40.71
C MET A 218 -18.15 -26.63 -41.83
N ASN A 219 -18.33 -25.31 -42.00
CA ASN A 219 -17.54 -24.57 -42.96
C ASN A 219 -16.10 -24.41 -42.45
N LEU A 220 -15.12 -24.71 -43.31
CA LEU A 220 -13.71 -24.72 -42.92
C LEU A 220 -13.22 -23.33 -42.50
N ILE A 221 -13.69 -22.25 -43.13
CA ILE A 221 -13.31 -20.87 -42.74
C ILE A 221 -13.78 -20.60 -41.31
N ASP A 222 -15.03 -20.92 -40.99
CA ASP A 222 -15.57 -20.74 -39.64
C ASP A 222 -14.82 -21.59 -38.61
N VAL A 223 -14.41 -22.82 -38.98
CA VAL A 223 -13.64 -23.70 -38.09
C VAL A 223 -12.26 -23.11 -37.78
N TYR A 224 -11.54 -22.60 -38.78
CA TYR A 224 -10.24 -21.97 -38.56
C TYR A 224 -10.34 -20.64 -37.81
N ASP A 225 -11.41 -19.85 -38.04
CA ASP A 225 -11.70 -18.68 -37.20
C ASP A 225 -11.97 -19.07 -35.74
N GLY A 226 -12.72 -20.16 -35.52
CA GLY A 226 -12.96 -20.73 -34.21
C GLY A 226 -11.66 -21.20 -33.54
N ALA A 227 -10.77 -21.84 -34.30
CA ALA A 227 -9.46 -22.28 -33.83
C ALA A 227 -8.58 -21.09 -33.40
N THR A 228 -8.56 -20.00 -34.19
CA THR A 228 -7.86 -18.76 -33.82
C THR A 228 -8.44 -18.16 -32.53
N THR A 229 -9.76 -18.06 -32.43
CA THR A 229 -10.44 -17.54 -31.21
C THR A 229 -10.12 -18.39 -29.98
N TYR A 230 -10.10 -19.72 -30.15
CA TYR A 230 -9.75 -20.66 -29.08
C TYR A 230 -8.30 -20.51 -28.64
N LEU A 231 -7.36 -20.40 -29.60
CA LEU A 231 -5.95 -20.14 -29.34
C LEU A 231 -5.73 -18.83 -28.59
N GLU A 232 -6.42 -17.75 -28.99
CA GLU A 232 -6.35 -16.46 -28.30
C GLU A 232 -6.85 -16.54 -26.87
N ALA A 233 -7.94 -17.28 -26.61
CA ALA A 233 -8.45 -17.51 -25.27
C ALA A 233 -7.42 -18.27 -24.40
N LEU A 234 -6.77 -19.30 -24.95
CA LEU A 234 -5.67 -20.01 -24.26
C LEU A 234 -4.47 -19.10 -24.01
N ARG A 235 -4.06 -18.28 -24.99
CA ARG A 235 -2.95 -17.32 -24.87
C ARG A 235 -3.23 -16.26 -23.81
N SER A 236 -4.46 -15.75 -23.76
CA SER A 236 -4.92 -14.83 -22.72
C SER A 236 -4.83 -15.46 -21.34
N ALA A 237 -5.28 -16.72 -21.19
CA ALA A 237 -5.23 -17.45 -19.94
C ALA A 237 -3.79 -17.73 -19.47
N VAL A 238 -2.88 -18.14 -20.37
CA VAL A 238 -1.44 -18.26 -20.09
C VAL A 238 -0.86 -16.91 -19.66
N GLY A 239 -1.23 -15.82 -20.34
CA GLY A 239 -0.80 -14.47 -19.99
C GLY A 239 -1.28 -14.05 -18.60
N LYS A 240 -2.53 -14.32 -18.25
CA LYS A 240 -3.09 -14.09 -16.90
C LYS A 240 -2.34 -14.91 -15.85
N LEU A 241 -2.13 -16.21 -16.09
CA LEU A 241 -1.41 -17.08 -15.16
C LEU A 241 0.04 -16.62 -14.95
N SER A 242 0.74 -16.22 -16.02
CA SER A 242 2.15 -15.79 -15.95
C SER A 242 2.39 -14.54 -15.11
N LYS A 243 1.35 -13.72 -14.90
CA LYS A 243 1.40 -12.54 -14.04
C LYS A 243 1.24 -12.89 -12.57
N MET A 244 0.89 -14.13 -12.24
CA MET A 244 0.68 -14.55 -10.87
C MET A 244 2.01 -14.80 -10.16
N PRO A 245 2.14 -14.39 -8.89
CA PRO A 245 3.36 -14.62 -8.11
C PRO A 245 3.77 -16.09 -8.08
N GLY A 246 5.04 -16.39 -8.34
CA GLY A 246 5.57 -17.75 -8.30
C GLY A 246 5.19 -18.66 -9.50
N SER A 247 4.25 -18.24 -10.37
CA SER A 247 3.84 -19.02 -11.55
C SER A 247 4.98 -19.26 -12.54
N GLY A 248 5.87 -18.28 -12.70
CA GLY A 248 7.00 -18.34 -13.64
C GLY A 248 8.06 -19.40 -13.30
N SER A 249 8.11 -19.85 -12.04
CA SER A 249 9.01 -20.92 -11.58
C SER A 249 8.35 -22.30 -11.55
N MET A 250 7.06 -22.40 -11.88
CA MET A 250 6.35 -23.67 -11.83
C MET A 250 6.78 -24.61 -12.95
N VAL A 251 6.95 -25.88 -12.58
CA VAL A 251 7.12 -26.99 -13.52
C VAL A 251 5.97 -27.96 -13.29
N VAL A 252 5.16 -28.19 -14.32
CA VAL A 252 4.01 -29.09 -14.31
C VAL A 252 4.17 -30.06 -15.45
N ASP A 253 4.08 -31.36 -15.17
CA ASP A 253 4.29 -32.45 -16.13
C ASP A 253 5.61 -32.31 -16.93
N GLY A 254 6.68 -31.86 -16.26
CA GLY A 254 8.01 -31.67 -16.84
C GLY A 254 8.13 -30.47 -17.79
N ARG A 255 7.13 -29.59 -17.85
CA ARG A 255 7.12 -28.38 -18.68
C ARG A 255 6.98 -27.13 -17.83
N THR A 256 7.42 -26.00 -18.36
CA THR A 256 7.21 -24.66 -17.79
C THR A 256 6.04 -23.97 -18.49
N LEU A 257 5.48 -22.93 -17.87
CA LEU A 257 4.44 -22.11 -18.51
C LEU A 257 4.94 -21.44 -19.80
N ASP A 258 6.24 -21.19 -19.88
CA ASP A 258 6.89 -20.66 -21.07
C ASP A 258 6.94 -21.67 -22.24
N ASP A 259 7.04 -22.97 -21.94
CA ASP A 259 6.91 -24.02 -22.95
C ASP A 259 5.50 -24.03 -23.57
N VAL A 260 4.46 -23.84 -22.73
CA VAL A 260 3.06 -23.75 -23.20
C VAL A 260 2.89 -22.50 -24.07
N ARG A 261 3.45 -21.36 -23.63
CA ARG A 261 3.45 -20.12 -24.41
C ARG A 261 4.13 -20.30 -25.77
N ARG A 262 5.29 -20.95 -25.83
CA ARG A 262 5.98 -21.26 -27.08
C ARG A 262 5.16 -22.16 -28.00
N GLN A 263 4.51 -23.19 -27.45
CA GLN A 263 3.62 -24.07 -28.23
C GLN A 263 2.47 -23.30 -28.87
N LEU A 264 1.84 -22.38 -28.14
CA LEU A 264 0.79 -21.50 -28.69
C LEU A 264 1.32 -20.63 -29.83
N VAL A 265 2.49 -19.99 -29.67
CA VAL A 265 3.10 -19.15 -30.71
C VAL A 265 3.45 -19.97 -31.95
N MET A 266 4.01 -21.17 -31.77
CA MET A 266 4.29 -22.08 -32.89
C MET A 266 2.99 -22.46 -33.59
N LEU A 267 1.98 -22.94 -32.86
CA LEU A 267 0.70 -23.35 -33.43
C LEU A 267 -0.01 -22.23 -34.20
N GLU A 268 0.07 -20.98 -33.71
CA GLU A 268 -0.44 -19.80 -34.43
C GLU A 268 0.34 -19.57 -35.74
N GLY A 269 1.66 -19.61 -35.70
CA GLY A 269 2.53 -19.23 -36.82
C GLY A 269 2.78 -20.32 -37.87
N SER A 270 2.76 -21.60 -37.49
CA SER A 270 3.03 -22.72 -38.41
C SER A 270 1.77 -23.37 -38.97
N ASP A 271 0.69 -23.42 -38.19
CA ASP A 271 -0.49 -24.20 -38.53
C ASP A 271 -1.72 -23.30 -38.71
N ILE A 272 -2.25 -22.74 -37.62
CA ILE A 272 -3.57 -22.07 -37.65
C ILE A 272 -3.54 -20.84 -38.55
N GLY A 273 -2.54 -19.97 -38.44
CA GLY A 273 -2.43 -18.75 -39.24
C GLY A 273 -2.33 -19.04 -40.75
N PRO A 274 -1.31 -19.80 -41.20
CA PRO A 274 -1.16 -20.14 -42.61
C PRO A 274 -2.35 -20.91 -43.20
N LEU A 275 -2.91 -21.87 -42.46
CA LEU A 275 -4.07 -22.65 -42.94
C LEU A 275 -5.34 -21.80 -43.00
N ARG A 276 -5.51 -20.87 -42.08
CA ARG A 276 -6.60 -19.88 -42.12
C ARG A 276 -6.46 -18.96 -43.32
N GLU A 277 -5.26 -18.43 -43.59
CA GLU A 277 -4.99 -17.63 -44.79
C GLU A 277 -5.27 -18.43 -46.08
N PHE A 278 -4.86 -19.70 -46.11
CA PHE A 278 -5.16 -20.60 -47.23
C PHE A 278 -6.67 -20.83 -47.40
N ALA A 279 -7.43 -20.95 -46.31
CA ALA A 279 -8.88 -21.04 -46.34
C ALA A 279 -9.53 -19.77 -46.92
N TYR A 280 -9.06 -18.59 -46.53
CA TYR A 280 -9.56 -17.32 -47.08
C TYR A 280 -9.18 -17.10 -48.56
N SER A 281 -7.98 -17.50 -48.95
CA SER A 281 -7.52 -17.46 -50.35
C SER A 281 -8.38 -18.35 -51.26
N ASN A 282 -8.94 -19.43 -50.72
CA ASN A 282 -9.86 -20.34 -51.43
C ASN A 282 -11.33 -20.12 -51.04
N SER A 283 -11.67 -18.95 -50.50
CA SER A 283 -13.01 -18.66 -50.00
C SER A 283 -14.09 -18.78 -51.07
N SER A 284 -13.77 -18.50 -52.34
CA SER A 284 -14.71 -18.65 -53.46
C SER A 284 -15.19 -20.09 -53.66
N GLU A 285 -14.28 -21.06 -53.53
CA GLU A 285 -14.60 -22.49 -53.57
C GLU A 285 -15.34 -22.93 -52.31
N LEU A 286 -14.82 -22.54 -51.14
CA LEU A 286 -15.34 -22.96 -49.84
C LEU A 286 -16.72 -22.36 -49.52
N ALA A 287 -17.05 -21.20 -50.07
CA ALA A 287 -18.33 -20.54 -49.91
C ALA A 287 -19.36 -20.90 -51.00
N ALA A 288 -18.99 -21.68 -52.02
CA ALA A 288 -19.88 -22.01 -53.13
C ALA A 288 -21.18 -22.70 -52.69
N LYS A 289 -21.16 -23.39 -51.54
CA LYS A 289 -22.32 -24.09 -50.95
C LYS A 289 -23.11 -23.24 -49.95
N ASP A 290 -22.56 -22.13 -49.47
CA ASP A 290 -23.23 -21.21 -48.55
C ASP A 290 -22.80 -19.75 -48.81
N PRO A 291 -23.56 -19.01 -49.64
CA PRO A 291 -23.28 -17.61 -49.94
C PRO A 291 -23.26 -16.68 -48.72
N ALA A 292 -23.83 -17.08 -47.58
CA ALA A 292 -23.80 -16.27 -46.36
C ALA A 292 -22.36 -16.08 -45.85
N ILE A 293 -21.45 -17.02 -46.14
CA ILE A 293 -20.03 -16.91 -45.81
C ILE A 293 -19.41 -15.70 -46.49
N MET A 294 -19.69 -15.47 -47.77
CA MET A 294 -19.20 -14.31 -48.50
C MET A 294 -19.74 -13.00 -47.92
N VAL A 295 -21.01 -12.98 -47.50
CA VAL A 295 -21.59 -11.81 -46.83
C VAL A 295 -20.91 -11.53 -45.49
N ARG A 296 -20.64 -12.57 -44.68
CA ARG A 296 -19.91 -12.43 -43.41
C ARG A 296 -18.46 -11.99 -43.61
N LEU A 297 -17.78 -12.52 -44.61
CA LEU A 297 -16.42 -12.12 -44.96
C LEU A 297 -16.37 -10.65 -45.36
N PHE A 298 -17.22 -10.22 -46.29
CA PHE A 298 -17.26 -8.84 -46.76
C PHE A 298 -17.62 -7.86 -45.64
N SER A 299 -18.56 -8.24 -44.78
CA SER A 299 -18.95 -7.41 -43.63
C SER A 299 -17.83 -7.31 -42.60
N ARG A 300 -17.13 -8.42 -42.30
CA ARG A 300 -15.97 -8.45 -41.40
C ARG A 300 -14.83 -7.60 -41.93
N GLN A 301 -14.43 -7.76 -43.19
CA GLN A 301 -13.42 -6.91 -43.83
C GLN A 301 -13.79 -5.42 -43.78
N ARG A 302 -15.07 -5.11 -44.01
CA ARG A 302 -15.57 -3.73 -43.92
C ARG A 302 -15.44 -3.17 -42.51
N LEU A 303 -15.82 -3.93 -41.49
CA LEU A 303 -15.69 -3.53 -40.09
C LEU A 303 -14.22 -3.32 -39.70
N LEU A 304 -13.34 -4.24 -40.08
CA LEU A 304 -11.91 -4.12 -39.79
C LEU A 304 -11.29 -2.91 -40.49
N ARG A 305 -11.67 -2.62 -41.74
CA ARG A 305 -11.20 -1.41 -42.44
C ARG A 305 -11.71 -0.12 -41.78
N LEU A 306 -12.92 -0.12 -41.24
CA LEU A 306 -13.44 1.03 -40.48
C LEU A 306 -12.68 1.21 -39.17
N GLU A 307 -12.34 0.12 -38.49
CA GLU A 307 -11.53 0.17 -37.27
C GLU A 307 -10.09 0.61 -37.56
N HIS A 308 -9.52 0.19 -38.70
CA HIS A 308 -8.21 0.64 -39.17
C HIS A 308 -8.20 2.14 -39.42
N GLU A 309 -9.24 2.66 -40.07
CA GLU A 309 -9.42 4.10 -40.26
C GLU A 309 -9.55 4.84 -38.91
N ARG A 310 -10.26 4.26 -37.95
CA ARG A 310 -10.42 4.82 -36.59
C ARG A 310 -9.09 4.89 -35.84
N LEU A 311 -8.35 3.78 -35.78
CA LEU A 311 -7.05 3.69 -35.11
C LEU A 311 -6.00 4.59 -35.77
N THR A 312 -5.98 4.65 -37.10
CA THR A 312 -5.11 5.56 -37.85
C THR A 312 -5.34 7.02 -37.44
N LYS A 313 -6.61 7.43 -37.35
CA LYS A 313 -6.98 8.77 -36.88
C LYS A 313 -6.61 9.00 -35.40
N LEU A 314 -6.78 7.98 -34.55
CA LEU A 314 -6.44 8.06 -33.13
C LEU A 314 -4.92 8.23 -32.92
N VAL A 315 -4.10 7.46 -33.65
CA VAL A 315 -2.63 7.62 -33.63
C VAL A 315 -2.24 9.03 -34.08
N ALA A 316 -2.86 9.55 -35.15
CA ALA A 316 -2.63 10.92 -35.60
C ALA A 316 -3.01 11.97 -34.55
N SER A 317 -4.10 11.77 -33.79
CA SER A 317 -4.46 12.69 -32.68
C SER A 317 -3.45 12.65 -31.53
N TYR A 318 -2.87 11.48 -31.22
CA TYR A 318 -1.80 11.39 -30.23
C TYR A 318 -0.53 12.09 -30.69
N ASP A 319 -0.16 11.96 -31.97
CA ASP A 319 0.97 12.67 -32.57
C ASP A 319 0.76 14.19 -32.50
N SER A 320 -0.43 14.68 -32.85
CA SER A 320 -0.80 16.10 -32.70
C SER A 320 -0.67 16.60 -31.26
N ALA A 321 -1.20 15.84 -30.29
CA ALA A 321 -1.14 16.21 -28.87
C ALA A 321 0.31 16.26 -28.33
N LEU A 322 1.15 15.29 -28.71
CA LEU A 322 2.57 15.25 -28.34
C LEU A 322 3.36 16.42 -28.93
N ASN A 323 3.09 16.77 -30.20
CA ASN A 323 3.72 17.89 -30.87
C ASN A 323 3.35 19.23 -30.22
N GLN A 324 2.07 19.43 -29.88
CA GLN A 324 1.61 20.64 -29.18
C GLN A 324 2.25 20.77 -27.80
N LEU A 325 2.28 19.69 -27.00
CA LEU A 325 2.88 19.68 -25.66
C LEU A 325 4.40 19.94 -25.69
N SER A 326 5.07 19.56 -26.77
CA SER A 326 6.48 19.89 -27.01
C SER A 326 6.67 21.35 -27.40
N SER A 327 5.76 21.90 -28.21
CA SER A 327 5.81 23.31 -28.66
C SER A 327 5.52 24.32 -27.54
N THR A 328 4.68 23.98 -26.57
CA THR A 328 4.38 24.82 -25.38
C THR A 328 5.60 25.01 -24.48
N SER A 329 6.61 24.11 -24.53
CA SER A 329 7.88 24.29 -23.81
C SER A 329 8.86 25.25 -24.50
N THR A 330 8.56 25.68 -25.74
CA THR A 330 9.44 26.53 -26.56
C THR A 330 8.81 27.85 -26.99
N GLN A 331 7.62 28.20 -26.48
CA GLN A 331 6.89 29.39 -26.93
C GLN A 331 6.62 30.40 -25.80
N ASP A 332 7.66 30.71 -25.05
CA ASP A 332 7.96 32.10 -24.66
C ASP A 332 9.21 32.51 -25.44
N LEU A 333 9.00 32.99 -26.67
CA LEU A 333 9.83 33.95 -27.44
C LEU A 333 9.33 33.92 -28.90
N ASN A 334 8.81 35.07 -29.35
CA ASN A 334 8.35 35.39 -30.71
C ASN A 334 7.01 34.80 -31.19
N LYS A 335 5.93 35.52 -30.87
CA LYS A 335 4.73 35.59 -31.71
C LYS A 335 4.92 36.66 -32.80
N THR A 336 4.97 36.24 -34.06
CA THR A 336 4.48 37.05 -35.18
C THR A 336 3.76 36.14 -36.18
N ALA A 337 2.50 36.49 -36.41
CA ALA A 337 1.61 36.25 -37.55
C ALA A 337 1.84 35.05 -38.49
N GLY A 338 0.76 34.26 -38.67
CA GLY A 338 0.63 33.32 -39.78
C GLY A 338 -0.62 32.45 -39.64
N SER A 339 -1.79 33.02 -39.90
CA SER A 339 -3.04 32.28 -40.07
C SER A 339 -2.94 31.40 -41.32
N ASN A 340 -3.02 30.08 -41.14
CA ASN A 340 -3.38 29.18 -42.23
C ASN A 340 -4.37 28.15 -41.70
N GLU A 341 -5.59 28.24 -42.25
CA GLU A 341 -6.66 27.26 -42.10
C GLU A 341 -6.19 25.91 -42.63
N SER A 342 -6.25 24.87 -41.79
CA SER A 342 -6.30 23.48 -42.26
C SER A 342 -7.53 22.81 -41.64
N SER A 343 -8.54 22.60 -42.48
CA SER A 343 -9.74 21.84 -42.18
C SER A 343 -9.37 20.36 -41.99
N GLY A 344 -9.10 19.96 -40.74
CA GLY A 344 -8.83 18.56 -40.39
C GLY A 344 -9.17 18.13 -38.97
N ALA A 345 -9.61 19.03 -38.08
CA ALA A 345 -9.48 18.81 -36.64
C ALA A 345 -10.74 19.19 -35.83
N GLN A 346 -11.93 18.71 -36.21
CA GLN A 346 -13.12 18.88 -35.35
C GLN A 346 -13.23 17.79 -34.25
N PHE A 347 -12.62 16.63 -34.45
CA PHE A 347 -12.50 15.57 -33.44
C PHE A 347 -11.36 15.82 -32.43
N ASP A 348 -10.39 16.66 -32.83
CA ASP A 348 -9.15 16.93 -32.10
C ASP A 348 -9.40 17.88 -30.91
N GLN A 349 -10.28 18.87 -31.05
CA GLN A 349 -10.42 19.92 -30.06
C GLN A 349 -11.05 19.45 -28.72
N SER A 350 -12.07 18.59 -28.77
CA SER A 350 -12.71 18.05 -27.55
C SER A 350 -11.85 17.00 -26.84
N PHE A 351 -11.08 16.22 -27.60
CA PHE A 351 -10.09 15.29 -27.09
C PHE A 351 -8.93 16.04 -26.42
N LEU A 352 -8.44 17.09 -27.06
CA LEU A 352 -7.41 17.98 -26.51
C LEU A 352 -7.90 18.72 -25.26
N ASP A 353 -9.14 19.19 -25.21
CA ASP A 353 -9.72 19.80 -24.00
C ASP A 353 -9.77 18.80 -22.83
N SER A 354 -10.13 17.54 -23.11
CA SER A 354 -10.12 16.45 -22.11
C SER A 354 -8.71 16.13 -21.63
N LEU A 355 -7.73 16.16 -22.52
CA LEU A 355 -6.31 15.98 -22.20
C LEU A 355 -5.75 17.18 -21.42
N LEU A 356 -6.18 18.41 -21.69
CA LEU A 356 -5.73 19.62 -21.01
C LEU A 356 -6.26 19.69 -19.57
N VAL A 357 -7.51 19.25 -19.35
CA VAL A 357 -8.07 19.03 -18.01
C VAL A 357 -7.30 17.94 -17.25
N LEU A 358 -6.82 16.91 -17.93
CA LEU A 358 -5.99 15.85 -17.35
C LEU A 358 -4.55 16.34 -17.06
N GLY A 359 -3.98 17.18 -17.93
CA GLY A 359 -2.66 17.80 -17.79
C GLY A 359 -2.59 18.89 -16.71
N ASN A 360 -3.72 19.45 -16.28
CA ASN A 360 -3.76 20.25 -15.05
C ASN A 360 -3.71 19.39 -13.77
N LYS A 361 -3.91 18.07 -13.88
CA LYS A 361 -3.83 17.11 -12.75
C LYS A 361 -2.53 16.29 -12.73
N LEU A 362 -1.88 16.08 -13.87
CA LEU A 362 -0.63 15.33 -14.05
C LEU A 362 0.47 16.29 -14.52
N GLY A 363 1.70 16.18 -14.03
CA GLY A 363 2.81 16.98 -14.51
C GLY A 363 3.09 16.76 -16.01
N GLY A 364 3.65 17.76 -16.69
CA GLY A 364 3.87 17.72 -18.15
C GLY A 364 4.79 16.59 -18.64
N VAL A 365 5.63 16.01 -17.77
CA VAL A 365 6.44 14.82 -18.07
C VAL A 365 5.60 13.55 -17.99
N GLU A 366 4.80 13.37 -16.94
CA GLU A 366 3.92 12.20 -16.79
C GLU A 366 2.87 12.13 -17.91
N MET A 367 2.30 13.28 -18.29
CA MET A 367 1.34 13.35 -19.39
C MET A 367 1.95 12.93 -20.74
N ARG A 368 3.19 13.37 -21.05
CA ARG A 368 3.89 12.90 -22.25
C ARG A 368 4.10 11.39 -22.23
N GLN A 369 4.52 10.85 -21.10
CA GLN A 369 4.76 9.41 -20.96
C GLN A 369 3.46 8.61 -21.15
N ASP A 370 2.33 9.07 -20.60
CA ASP A 370 1.02 8.44 -20.80
C ASP A 370 0.57 8.50 -22.27
N LEU A 371 0.70 9.65 -22.93
CA LEU A 371 0.38 9.79 -24.34
C LEU A 371 1.23 8.88 -25.23
N PHE A 372 2.53 8.77 -24.96
CA PHE A 372 3.40 7.83 -25.67
C PHE A 372 2.95 6.38 -25.47
N LYS A 373 2.63 5.97 -24.23
CA LYS A 373 2.14 4.60 -23.95
C LYS A 373 0.86 4.29 -24.72
N ARG A 374 -0.11 5.20 -24.70
CA ARG A 374 -1.39 5.03 -25.42
C ARG A 374 -1.20 4.99 -26.94
N ARG A 375 -0.33 5.85 -27.48
CA ARG A 375 0.03 5.84 -28.90
C ARG A 375 0.66 4.52 -29.31
N THR A 376 1.63 4.02 -28.53
CA THR A 376 2.28 2.73 -28.80
C THR A 376 1.26 1.61 -28.80
N ALA A 377 0.38 1.54 -27.79
CA ALA A 377 -0.70 0.54 -27.74
C ALA A 377 -1.63 0.61 -28.96
N ALA A 378 -2.07 1.81 -29.37
CA ALA A 378 -2.90 1.98 -30.56
C ALA A 378 -2.18 1.60 -31.86
N THR A 379 -0.85 1.77 -31.92
CA THR A 379 -0.03 1.37 -33.07
C THR A 379 0.11 -0.15 -33.13
N GLU A 380 0.31 -0.81 -31.98
CA GLU A 380 0.36 -2.27 -31.89
C GLU A 380 -0.98 -2.89 -32.33
N GLU A 381 -2.11 -2.35 -31.86
CA GLU A 381 -3.46 -2.78 -32.27
C GLU A 381 -3.68 -2.57 -33.77
N LEU A 382 -3.18 -1.47 -34.34
CA LEU A 382 -3.25 -1.20 -35.78
C LEU A 382 -2.45 -2.23 -36.60
N LEU A 383 -1.26 -2.63 -36.15
CA LEU A 383 -0.45 -3.64 -36.83
C LEU A 383 -1.11 -5.03 -36.79
N GLU A 384 -1.71 -5.40 -35.65
CA GLU A 384 -2.49 -6.64 -35.53
C GLU A 384 -3.69 -6.63 -36.49
N LEU A 385 -4.36 -5.48 -36.60
CA LEU A 385 -5.49 -5.29 -37.51
C LEU A 385 -5.08 -5.36 -38.98
N GLU A 386 -3.93 -4.79 -39.35
CA GLU A 386 -3.38 -4.89 -40.71
C GLU A 386 -3.05 -6.34 -41.09
N LYS A 387 -2.45 -7.10 -40.16
CA LYS A 387 -2.23 -8.54 -40.34
C LYS A 387 -3.55 -9.28 -40.57
N GLU A 388 -4.56 -9.00 -39.76
CA GLU A 388 -5.88 -9.63 -39.89
C GLU A 388 -6.57 -9.28 -41.21
N ILE A 389 -6.52 -8.02 -41.64
CA ILE A 389 -7.05 -7.59 -42.95
C ILE A 389 -6.33 -8.32 -44.08
N ALA A 390 -5.01 -8.47 -44.01
CA ALA A 390 -4.23 -9.18 -45.02
C ALA A 390 -4.62 -10.67 -45.09
N ILE A 391 -4.77 -11.34 -43.95
CA ILE A 391 -5.20 -12.76 -43.90
C ILE A 391 -6.59 -12.92 -44.52
N LEU A 392 -7.54 -12.04 -44.19
CA LEU A 392 -8.91 -12.09 -44.71
C LEU A 392 -9.00 -11.71 -46.18
N ALA A 393 -8.12 -10.83 -46.66
CA ALA A 393 -8.03 -10.51 -48.08
C ALA A 393 -7.58 -11.74 -48.89
N GLY A 394 -6.82 -12.63 -48.27
CA GLY A 394 -6.24 -13.80 -48.91
C GLY A 394 -5.18 -13.43 -49.95
N SER A 395 -4.71 -14.42 -50.67
CA SER A 395 -3.76 -14.27 -51.76
C SER A 395 -4.39 -14.63 -53.10
N ASP A 396 -4.24 -13.74 -54.09
CA ASP A 396 -4.59 -14.00 -55.50
C ASP A 396 -3.57 -14.90 -56.22
N ASP A 397 -2.62 -15.50 -55.49
CA ASP A 397 -1.61 -16.36 -56.07
C ASP A 397 -2.23 -17.64 -56.65
N LYS A 398 -2.10 -17.78 -57.98
CA LYS A 398 -2.59 -18.91 -58.77
C LYS A 398 -2.02 -20.26 -58.33
N THR A 399 -0.93 -20.25 -57.56
CA THR A 399 -0.33 -21.45 -56.96
C THR A 399 -1.29 -22.12 -55.96
N TYR A 400 -2.09 -21.33 -55.23
CA TYR A 400 -3.06 -21.86 -54.26
C TYR A 400 -4.34 -22.38 -54.89
N GLY A 401 -4.84 -21.75 -55.95
CA GLY A 401 -6.13 -22.07 -56.55
C GLY A 401 -6.23 -23.42 -57.28
N ASN A 402 -5.11 -24.13 -57.47
CA ASN A 402 -5.09 -25.47 -58.06
C ASN A 402 -4.99 -26.61 -57.03
N LEU A 403 -4.88 -26.27 -55.74
CA LEU A 403 -4.81 -27.25 -54.66
C LEU A 403 -6.21 -27.65 -54.22
N ASP A 404 -6.42 -28.92 -53.85
CA ASP A 404 -7.68 -29.36 -53.24
C ASP A 404 -7.77 -28.79 -51.81
N SER A 405 -8.31 -27.58 -51.74
CA SER A 405 -8.38 -26.78 -50.51
C SER A 405 -9.14 -27.52 -49.41
N GLN A 406 -10.25 -28.19 -49.74
CA GLN A 406 -11.06 -28.93 -48.78
C GLN A 406 -10.30 -30.11 -48.18
N SER A 407 -9.60 -30.90 -49.00
CA SER A 407 -8.85 -32.07 -48.51
C SER A 407 -7.70 -31.68 -47.59
N ILE A 408 -6.91 -30.66 -47.98
CA ILE A 408 -5.72 -30.20 -47.25
C ILE A 408 -6.13 -29.62 -45.90
N LEU A 409 -7.12 -28.73 -45.90
CA LEU A 409 -7.63 -28.11 -44.68
C LEU A 409 -8.22 -29.16 -43.73
N LYS A 410 -9.04 -30.09 -44.23
CA LYS A 410 -9.59 -31.17 -43.38
C LYS A 410 -8.52 -32.07 -42.77
N ALA A 411 -7.51 -32.45 -43.56
CA ALA A 411 -6.43 -33.29 -43.05
C ALA A 411 -5.60 -32.57 -41.97
N ALA A 412 -5.35 -31.27 -42.16
CA ALA A 412 -4.59 -30.48 -41.19
C ALA A 412 -5.37 -30.19 -39.89
N LEU A 413 -6.70 -30.16 -39.94
CA LEU A 413 -7.55 -29.91 -38.76
C LEU A 413 -7.36 -30.94 -37.65
N GLU A 414 -7.07 -32.20 -37.96
CA GLU A 414 -6.83 -33.24 -36.94
C GLU A 414 -5.63 -32.88 -36.04
N GLY A 415 -4.56 -32.37 -36.64
CA GLY A 415 -3.39 -31.88 -35.91
C GLY A 415 -3.68 -30.63 -35.10
N VAL A 416 -4.44 -29.68 -35.68
CA VAL A 416 -4.86 -28.45 -34.99
C VAL A 416 -5.71 -28.76 -33.77
N GLU A 417 -6.72 -29.63 -33.91
CA GLU A 417 -7.61 -30.05 -32.83
C GLU A 417 -6.81 -30.73 -31.70
N THR A 418 -5.95 -31.69 -32.07
CA THR A 418 -5.09 -32.39 -31.10
C THR A 418 -4.20 -31.43 -30.33
N ASN A 419 -3.56 -30.49 -31.02
CA ASN A 419 -2.64 -29.53 -30.39
C ASN A 419 -3.37 -28.54 -29.49
N LEU A 420 -4.51 -27.97 -29.93
CA LEU A 420 -5.32 -27.06 -29.12
C LEU A 420 -5.81 -27.73 -27.84
N ASN A 421 -6.33 -28.95 -27.95
CA ASN A 421 -6.84 -29.71 -26.80
C ASN A 421 -5.72 -30.16 -25.86
N THR A 422 -4.55 -30.50 -26.40
CA THR A 422 -3.37 -30.80 -25.58
C THR A 422 -2.91 -29.56 -24.78
N ILE A 423 -2.85 -28.40 -25.43
CA ILE A 423 -2.47 -27.14 -24.76
C ILE A 423 -3.51 -26.75 -23.71
N GLN A 424 -4.80 -26.93 -24.00
CA GLN A 424 -5.87 -26.71 -23.02
C GLN A 424 -5.67 -27.56 -21.76
N GLN A 425 -5.47 -28.87 -21.92
CA GLN A 425 -5.25 -29.78 -20.79
C GLN A 425 -3.99 -29.42 -19.99
N GLN A 426 -2.89 -29.07 -20.68
CA GLN A 426 -1.67 -28.60 -20.04
C GLN A 426 -1.96 -27.35 -19.19
N LEU A 427 -2.69 -26.37 -19.74
CA LEU A 427 -3.06 -25.17 -19.03
C LEU A 427 -3.97 -25.46 -17.83
N ASP A 428 -4.91 -26.39 -17.95
CA ASP A 428 -5.74 -26.86 -16.83
C ASP A 428 -4.90 -27.45 -15.70
N HIS A 429 -3.91 -28.28 -16.03
CA HIS A 429 -2.98 -28.83 -15.04
C HIS A 429 -2.15 -27.75 -14.37
N PHE A 430 -1.67 -26.75 -15.12
CA PHE A 430 -0.95 -25.61 -14.55
C PHE A 430 -1.82 -24.80 -13.58
N ILE A 431 -3.07 -24.52 -13.93
CA ILE A 431 -4.01 -23.81 -13.07
C ILE A 431 -4.34 -24.65 -11.83
N GLY A 432 -4.53 -25.96 -12.01
CA GLY A 432 -4.73 -26.91 -10.92
C GLY A 432 -3.55 -26.95 -9.96
N ALA A 433 -2.33 -27.12 -10.47
CA ALA A 433 -1.10 -27.13 -9.70
C ALA A 433 -0.85 -25.79 -9.01
N TYR A 434 -1.17 -24.66 -9.65
CA TYR A 434 -1.04 -23.34 -9.04
C TYR A 434 -2.01 -23.22 -7.86
N ARG A 435 -3.27 -23.61 -8.04
CA ARG A 435 -4.26 -23.65 -6.96
C ARG A 435 -3.80 -24.57 -5.84
N GLU A 436 -3.34 -25.77 -6.15
CA GLU A 436 -2.85 -26.73 -5.15
C GLU A 436 -1.63 -26.19 -4.41
N GLN A 437 -0.65 -25.59 -5.09
CA GLN A 437 0.50 -24.95 -4.45
C GLN A 437 0.04 -23.81 -3.54
N THR A 438 -0.94 -23.01 -3.98
CA THR A 438 -1.53 -21.93 -3.17
C THR A 438 -2.34 -22.50 -1.99
N LEU A 439 -2.88 -23.72 -2.07
CA LEU A 439 -3.63 -24.37 -0.99
C LEU A 439 -2.71 -25.12 -0.01
N GLN A 440 -1.74 -25.91 -0.50
CA GLN A 440 -0.82 -26.75 0.29
C GLN A 440 0.25 -25.94 1.03
N SER A 441 0.71 -24.81 0.46
CA SER A 441 1.59 -23.88 1.19
C SER A 441 0.87 -23.11 2.31
N GLY A 442 -0.40 -23.45 2.57
CA GLY A 442 -1.29 -22.66 3.42
C GLY A 442 -1.60 -21.29 2.82
N GLY A 443 -1.28 -21.07 1.53
CA GLY A 443 -1.47 -19.82 0.80
C GLY A 443 -1.28 -18.63 1.68
N GLN A 444 -0.16 -18.58 2.41
CA GLN A 444 0.01 -17.78 3.62
C GLN A 444 -0.46 -16.37 3.32
N LEU A 445 -1.71 -16.02 3.65
CA LEU A 445 -2.25 -14.70 3.30
C LEU A 445 -1.44 -13.60 3.99
N PHE A 446 -0.71 -14.00 5.02
CA PHE A 446 0.18 -13.17 5.77
C PHE A 446 1.44 -13.92 6.21
N VAL A 447 2.50 -13.16 6.48
CA VAL A 447 3.67 -13.57 7.26
C VAL A 447 3.68 -12.73 8.54
N ALA A 448 3.93 -13.38 9.67
CA ALA A 448 4.16 -12.67 10.93
C ALA A 448 5.55 -12.04 10.91
N ASP A 449 5.62 -10.72 10.77
CA ASP A 449 6.92 -10.01 10.78
C ASP A 449 7.55 -9.99 12.19
N ALA A 450 6.72 -10.07 13.23
CA ALA A 450 7.14 -10.17 14.62
C ALA A 450 6.05 -10.85 15.46
N ALA A 451 6.43 -11.43 16.60
CA ALA A 451 5.46 -11.90 17.59
C ALA A 451 4.61 -10.71 18.12
N PRO A 452 3.37 -10.93 18.57
CA PRO A 452 2.54 -9.87 19.14
C PRO A 452 3.28 -9.12 20.26
N VAL A 453 3.31 -7.79 20.17
CA VAL A 453 4.03 -6.91 21.08
C VAL A 453 3.05 -6.21 22.00
N VAL A 454 3.32 -6.24 23.30
CA VAL A 454 2.54 -5.51 24.30
C VAL A 454 2.96 -4.05 24.29
N ARG A 455 2.03 -3.14 23.99
CA ARG A 455 2.27 -1.68 24.02
C ARG A 455 1.52 -1.02 25.18
N GLY A 456 2.23 -0.10 25.83
CA GLY A 456 1.84 0.44 27.13
C GLY A 456 2.33 -0.46 28.26
N GLY A 457 2.83 0.15 29.33
CA GLY A 457 3.43 -0.57 30.45
C GLY A 457 4.91 -0.91 30.28
N SER A 458 5.79 0.08 30.10
CA SER A 458 7.12 0.13 30.75
C SER A 458 7.96 1.36 30.37
N PHE A 459 8.65 1.88 31.40
CA PHE A 459 9.84 2.74 31.43
C PHE A 459 10.01 3.84 30.36
N GLN A 460 8.97 4.62 30.05
CA GLN A 460 9.24 6.05 29.82
C GLN A 460 9.56 6.72 31.16
N MET A 461 10.74 6.40 31.72
CA MET A 461 11.40 7.27 32.67
C MET A 461 11.67 8.54 31.88
N GLY A 462 10.67 9.43 31.86
CA GLY A 462 10.63 10.49 30.87
C GLY A 462 11.95 11.25 30.93
N ARG A 463 12.42 11.75 29.79
CA ARG A 463 13.52 12.72 29.73
C ARG A 463 13.35 13.89 30.73
N LYS A 464 12.11 14.08 31.21
CA LYS A 464 11.69 15.00 32.27
C LYS A 464 11.88 14.51 33.71
N MET A 465 12.14 13.23 34.02
CA MET A 465 12.34 12.76 35.40
C MET A 465 13.57 13.42 36.03
N GLY A 466 14.68 13.51 35.29
CA GLY A 466 15.86 14.25 35.76
C GLY A 466 15.52 15.70 36.11
N LEU A 467 14.65 16.34 35.32
CA LEU A 467 14.14 17.68 35.59
C LEU A 467 13.25 17.72 36.85
N HIS A 468 12.30 16.81 37.00
CA HIS A 468 11.43 16.75 38.18
C HIS A 468 12.21 16.43 39.47
N LEU A 469 13.24 15.58 39.39
CA LEU A 469 14.12 15.27 40.51
C LEU A 469 14.96 16.49 40.90
N ALA A 470 15.59 17.16 39.92
CA ALA A 470 16.33 18.40 40.16
C ALA A 470 15.43 19.48 40.78
N LEU A 471 14.24 19.67 40.22
CA LEU A 471 13.25 20.62 40.72
C LEU A 471 12.79 20.26 42.14
N GLY A 472 12.51 18.98 42.41
CA GLY A 472 12.11 18.48 43.73
C GLY A 472 13.18 18.69 44.80
N ILE A 473 14.45 18.47 44.47
CA ILE A 473 15.58 18.72 45.39
C ILE A 473 15.71 20.22 45.69
N ILE A 474 15.59 21.08 44.68
CA ILE A 474 15.66 22.54 44.84
C ILE A 474 14.51 23.05 45.74
N LEU A 475 13.28 22.65 45.45
CA LEU A 475 12.10 23.01 46.24
C LEU A 475 12.19 22.47 47.68
N GLY A 476 12.63 21.21 47.85
CA GLY A 476 12.85 20.62 49.17
C GLY A 476 13.94 21.36 49.96
N GLY A 477 15.00 21.82 49.30
CA GLY A 477 16.02 22.67 49.90
C GLY A 477 15.46 24.01 50.38
N MET A 478 14.67 24.70 49.55
CA MET A 478 14.02 25.96 49.92
C MET A 478 13.07 25.78 51.13
N LEU A 479 12.29 24.69 51.12
CA LEU A 479 11.36 24.37 52.21
C LEU A 479 12.12 24.01 53.50
N GLY A 480 13.26 23.31 53.38
CA GLY A 480 14.17 23.04 54.48
C GLY A 480 14.78 24.32 55.09
N VAL A 481 15.16 25.29 54.27
CA VAL A 481 15.64 26.61 54.74
C VAL A 481 14.53 27.35 55.49
N MET A 482 13.31 27.37 54.96
CA MET A 482 12.17 28.01 55.61
C MET A 482 11.87 27.36 56.98
N LEU A 483 11.86 26.03 57.06
CA LEU A 483 11.67 25.31 58.33
C LEU A 483 12.79 25.58 59.33
N ALA A 484 14.04 25.68 58.86
CA ALA A 484 15.18 26.01 59.72
C ALA A 484 15.08 27.42 60.31
N LEU A 485 14.59 28.39 59.52
CA LEU A 485 14.35 29.76 59.96
C LEU A 485 13.21 29.86 60.97
N ILE A 486 12.08 29.21 60.70
CA ILE A 486 10.94 29.13 61.63
C ILE A 486 11.37 28.51 62.96
N ARG A 487 12.13 27.41 62.92
CA ARG A 487 12.66 26.77 64.12
C ARG A 487 13.63 27.67 64.89
N ALA A 488 14.48 28.42 64.20
CA ALA A 488 15.39 29.38 64.83
C ALA A 488 14.63 30.51 65.54
N ALA A 489 13.57 31.04 64.92
CA ALA A 489 12.72 32.07 65.51
C ALA A 489 11.95 31.58 66.75
N MET A 490 11.45 30.34 66.74
CA MET A 490 10.77 29.76 67.92
C MET A 490 11.73 29.40 69.07
N LEU A 491 12.98 29.08 68.76
CA LEU A 491 13.99 28.80 69.79
C LEU A 491 14.51 30.07 70.45
N SER A 492 14.55 31.21 69.73
CA SER A 492 14.95 32.49 70.33
C SER A 492 13.85 33.09 71.22
N SER A 493 12.56 32.82 70.94
CA SER A 493 11.44 33.29 71.77
C SER A 493 11.33 32.56 73.12
N ARG A 494 11.78 31.30 73.21
CA ARG A 494 11.82 30.54 74.48
C ARG A 494 12.95 30.93 75.43
N VAL A 495 13.96 31.66 74.96
CA VAL A 495 15.11 32.09 75.77
C VAL A 495 14.91 33.49 76.37
N LYS A 496 13.86 34.22 75.95
CA LYS A 496 13.49 35.55 76.45
C LYS A 496 12.18 35.56 77.27
N GLY A 497 11.69 34.38 77.69
CA GLY A 497 10.49 34.24 78.52
C GLY A 497 10.83 34.03 79.99
#